data_AF-A0AAU9XPS9-F1
#
_entry.id   AF-A0AAU9XPS9-F1
#
_cell.length_a   1.000
_cell.length_b   1.000
_cell.length_c   1.000
_cell.angle_alpha   90.00
_cell.angle_beta   90.00
_cell.angle_gamma   90.00
#
_symmetry.space_group_name_H-M   'P 1'
#
loop_
_entity.id
_entity.type
_entity.pdbx_description
1 polymer ?
#
loop_
_entity_poly.entity_id
_entity_poly.type
_entity_poly.pdbx_seq_one_letter_code
_entity_poly.pdbx_strand_id
1 'polypeptide(L)'
;MGSPVSPVVANLCMEEIEESAINSSSVPPKIWKRYVDDSFCIIKKDNISRSHSHHDNKHKASTAATLLHRALKLPNSSKGKERELNRVYSALESNGYPSNFIKNIQANKTRRSTGSESRKSFASLPYIKGVTEPLTRVLKKHDITVVNKPLITLQQQFPAPKFRPSLESQTNVIYKIPCADCSWCYIGETGRAFNTRKKEHLRNVKTAAKGSRIANHVWANNHAIDFDNASIIDKGGFRTRKILEA
;
A
#
# COMPACT_ATOMS: atom_id res chain seq x y z
N MET A 1 21.70 7.86 -14.24
CA MET A 1 21.34 7.52 -15.63
C MET A 1 21.11 6.02 -15.65
N GLY A 2 19.87 5.57 -15.85
CA GLY A 2 19.51 4.14 -15.74
C GLY A 2 20.21 3.27 -16.79
N SER A 3 20.30 1.97 -16.54
CA SER A 3 20.86 1.03 -17.52
C SER A 3 20.04 1.08 -18.82
N PRO A 4 20.67 1.14 -20.00
CA PRO A 4 19.98 1.11 -21.29
C PRO A 4 19.20 -0.20 -21.52
N VAL A 5 19.49 -1.23 -20.73
CA VAL A 5 18.81 -2.55 -20.77
C VAL A 5 17.53 -2.56 -19.92
N SER A 6 17.40 -1.65 -18.95
CA SER A 6 16.25 -1.62 -18.03
C SER A 6 14.89 -1.48 -18.74
N PRO A 7 14.72 -0.64 -19.77
CA PRO A 7 13.44 -0.53 -20.49
C PRO A 7 13.03 -1.84 -21.18
N VAL A 8 14.01 -2.56 -21.75
CA VAL A 8 13.77 -3.83 -22.46
C VAL A 8 13.32 -4.90 -21.48
N VAL A 9 14.02 -5.05 -20.35
CA VAL A 9 13.67 -6.02 -19.30
C VAL A 9 12.32 -5.71 -18.66
N ALA A 10 12.02 -4.43 -18.43
CA ALA A 10 10.71 -4.03 -17.93
C ALA A 10 9.60 -4.39 -18.93
N ASN A 11 9.85 -4.20 -20.24
CA ASN A 11 8.87 -4.51 -21.28
C ASN A 11 8.58 -6.02 -21.35
N LEU A 12 9.61 -6.88 -21.27
CA LEU A 12 9.47 -8.34 -21.26
C LEU A 12 8.71 -8.83 -20.01
N CYS A 13 9.03 -8.30 -18.84
CA CYS A 13 8.33 -8.65 -17.60
C CYS A 13 6.85 -8.25 -17.65
N MET A 14 6.53 -7.06 -18.16
CA MET A 14 5.15 -6.63 -18.33
C MET A 14 4.39 -7.49 -19.33
N GLU A 15 5.03 -7.89 -20.42
CA GLU A 15 4.45 -8.79 -21.43
C GLU A 15 4.07 -10.16 -20.83
N GLU A 16 4.97 -10.78 -20.06
CA GLU A 16 4.70 -12.06 -19.38
C GLU A 16 3.55 -11.96 -18.37
N ILE A 17 3.49 -10.87 -17.59
CA ILE A 17 2.40 -10.60 -16.64
C ILE A 17 1.07 -10.43 -17.38
N GLU A 18 1.07 -9.67 -18.48
CA GLU A 18 -0.13 -9.40 -19.28
C GLU A 18 -0.65 -10.66 -19.96
N GLU A 19 0.22 -11.45 -20.59
CA GLU A 19 -0.15 -12.74 -21.18
C GLU A 19 -0.71 -13.69 -20.14
N SER A 20 -0.06 -13.79 -18.97
CA SER A 20 -0.56 -14.60 -17.85
C SER A 20 -1.94 -14.13 -17.38
N ALA A 21 -2.16 -12.82 -17.28
CA ALA A 21 -3.44 -12.24 -16.87
C ALA A 21 -4.54 -12.45 -17.92
N ILE A 22 -4.21 -12.35 -19.21
CA ILE A 22 -5.16 -12.57 -20.32
C ILE A 22 -5.54 -14.04 -20.39
N ASN A 23 -4.57 -14.94 -20.27
CA ASN A 23 -4.77 -16.39 -20.34
C ASN A 23 -5.53 -16.95 -19.11
N SER A 24 -5.31 -16.37 -17.93
CA SER A 24 -6.03 -16.76 -16.71
C SER A 24 -7.38 -16.06 -16.52
N SER A 25 -7.69 -15.05 -17.34
CA SER A 25 -8.95 -14.34 -17.24
C SER A 25 -10.12 -15.21 -17.74
N SER A 26 -11.15 -15.33 -16.90
CA SER A 26 -12.46 -15.88 -17.32
C SER A 26 -13.11 -15.11 -18.48
N VAL A 27 -12.62 -13.89 -18.74
CA VAL A 27 -13.14 -12.95 -19.74
C VAL A 27 -11.95 -12.34 -20.48
N PRO A 28 -11.39 -13.04 -21.48
CA PRO A 28 -10.26 -12.50 -22.22
C PRO A 28 -10.71 -11.31 -23.10
N PRO A 29 -9.91 -10.23 -23.20
CA PRO A 29 -10.16 -9.17 -24.15
C PRO A 29 -10.05 -9.68 -25.59
N LYS A 30 -10.93 -9.17 -26.47
CA LYS A 30 -10.87 -9.42 -27.93
C LYS A 30 -9.63 -8.77 -28.54
N ILE A 31 -9.24 -7.60 -28.04
CA ILE A 31 -8.03 -6.90 -28.42
C ILE A 31 -7.38 -6.43 -27.13
N TRP A 32 -6.08 -6.72 -26.98
CA TRP A 32 -5.21 -6.11 -25.99
C TRP A 32 -4.01 -5.54 -26.73
N LYS A 33 -3.71 -4.26 -26.51
CA LYS A 33 -2.50 -3.60 -27.01
C LYS A 33 -1.94 -2.73 -25.92
N ARG A 34 -0.65 -2.83 -25.66
CA ARG A 34 0.07 -1.91 -24.78
C ARG A 34 1.03 -1.06 -25.60
N TYR A 35 1.09 0.22 -25.27
CA TYR A 35 2.10 1.16 -25.76
C TYR A 35 2.69 1.91 -24.57
N VAL A 36 3.90 1.51 -24.17
CA VAL A 36 4.59 2.07 -22.99
C VAL A 36 3.68 1.98 -21.75
N ASP A 37 3.15 3.11 -21.28
CA ASP A 37 2.29 3.23 -20.10
C ASP A 37 0.79 3.07 -20.42
N ASP A 38 0.41 3.17 -21.69
CA ASP A 38 -0.98 3.11 -22.13
C ASP A 38 -1.39 1.69 -22.52
N SER A 39 -2.58 1.28 -22.09
CA SER A 39 -3.19 0.01 -22.51
C SER A 39 -4.54 0.26 -23.19
N PHE A 40 -4.74 -0.41 -24.31
CA PHE A 40 -5.99 -0.42 -25.07
C PHE A 40 -6.57 -1.82 -25.03
N CYS A 41 -7.79 -1.95 -24.51
CA CYS A 41 -8.50 -3.23 -24.48
C CYS A 41 -9.91 -3.12 -25.04
N ILE A 42 -10.34 -4.15 -25.78
CA ILE A 42 -11.73 -4.32 -26.22
C ILE A 42 -12.26 -5.58 -25.56
N ILE A 43 -13.24 -5.43 -24.67
CA ILE A 43 -13.89 -6.55 -23.96
C ILE A 43 -15.39 -6.52 -24.29
N LYS A 44 -16.01 -7.70 -24.47
CA LYS A 44 -17.46 -7.78 -24.66
C LYS A 44 -18.18 -7.26 -23.40
N LYS A 45 -19.08 -6.30 -23.59
CA LYS A 45 -19.84 -5.64 -22.51
C LYS A 45 -20.55 -6.61 -21.58
N ASP A 46 -21.03 -7.75 -22.10
CA ASP A 46 -21.78 -8.74 -21.34
C ASP A 46 -20.90 -9.63 -20.46
N ASN A 47 -19.59 -9.69 -20.74
CA ASN A 47 -18.66 -10.54 -20.00
C ASN A 47 -18.01 -9.80 -18.81
N ILE A 48 -18.05 -8.47 -18.75
CA ILE A 48 -17.60 -7.75 -17.55
C ILE A 48 -18.62 -8.06 -16.45
N SER A 49 -18.22 -8.84 -15.44
CA SER A 49 -19.12 -9.30 -14.39
C SER A 49 -19.88 -8.12 -13.76
N ARG A 50 -21.15 -7.99 -14.14
CA ARG A 50 -22.13 -7.03 -13.61
C ARG A 50 -22.16 -7.15 -12.10
N SER A 51 -21.90 -6.06 -11.36
CA SER A 51 -22.07 -5.93 -9.90
C SER A 51 -21.56 -7.03 -8.95
N HIS A 52 -20.80 -8.02 -9.44
CA HIS A 52 -20.23 -9.14 -8.66
C HIS A 52 -18.93 -8.78 -7.94
N SER A 53 -18.55 -7.49 -7.92
CA SER A 53 -17.45 -7.08 -7.06
C SER A 53 -17.80 -7.46 -5.62
N HIS A 54 -16.99 -8.33 -5.00
CA HIS A 54 -17.15 -8.77 -3.61
C HIS A 54 -16.73 -7.63 -2.67
N HIS A 55 -17.38 -6.48 -2.82
CA HIS A 55 -17.22 -5.30 -1.99
C HIS A 55 -18.52 -5.10 -1.20
N ASP A 56 -18.37 -4.57 0.01
CA ASP A 56 -19.49 -4.14 0.83
C ASP A 56 -20.41 -3.19 0.03
N ASN A 57 -21.72 -3.39 0.18
CA ASN A 57 -22.76 -2.53 -0.39
C ASN A 57 -22.55 -1.05 -0.03
N LYS A 58 -21.93 -0.73 1.11
CA LYS A 58 -21.55 0.64 1.46
C LYS A 58 -20.61 1.28 0.44
N HIS A 59 -19.60 0.54 -0.03
CA HIS A 59 -18.67 1.05 -1.04
C HIS A 59 -19.36 1.24 -2.39
N LYS A 60 -20.20 0.28 -2.80
CA LYS A 60 -21.03 0.37 -4.01
C LYS A 60 -21.97 1.59 -3.96
N ALA A 61 -22.61 1.80 -2.81
CA ALA A 61 -23.49 2.95 -2.58
C ALA A 61 -22.72 4.26 -2.64
N SER A 62 -21.54 4.32 -2.03
CA SER A 62 -20.69 5.53 -2.04
C SER A 62 -20.26 5.93 -3.45
N THR A 63 -19.84 4.96 -4.28
CA THR A 63 -19.45 5.22 -5.67
C THR A 63 -20.63 5.76 -6.48
N ALA A 64 -21.78 5.09 -6.42
CA ALA A 64 -22.99 5.52 -7.10
C ALA A 64 -23.47 6.90 -6.62
N ALA A 65 -23.45 7.16 -5.31
CA ALA A 65 -23.79 8.46 -4.73
C ALA A 65 -22.87 9.57 -5.24
N THR A 66 -21.58 9.29 -5.36
CA THR A 66 -20.58 10.25 -5.85
C THR A 66 -20.82 10.59 -7.32
N LEU A 67 -21.10 9.59 -8.15
CA LEU A 67 -21.41 9.79 -9.57
C LEU A 67 -22.68 10.62 -9.76
N LEU A 68 -23.76 10.30 -9.04
CA LEU A 68 -25.01 11.07 -9.06
C LEU A 68 -24.81 12.50 -8.56
N HIS A 69 -24.01 12.69 -7.51
CA HIS A 69 -23.67 14.01 -6.99
C HIS A 69 -22.90 14.85 -8.02
N ARG A 70 -21.92 14.26 -8.72
CA ARG A 70 -21.15 14.93 -9.77
C ARG A 70 -22.04 15.31 -10.95
N ALA A 71 -22.94 14.43 -11.38
CA ALA A 71 -23.89 14.70 -12.46
C ALA A 71 -24.81 15.90 -12.15
N LEU A 72 -25.17 16.11 -10.87
CA LEU A 72 -25.97 17.26 -10.45
C LEU A 72 -25.18 18.56 -10.31
N LYS A 73 -23.90 18.49 -9.95
CA LYS A 73 -23.10 19.65 -9.53
C LYS A 73 -22.16 20.20 -10.61
N LEU A 74 -21.68 19.37 -11.53
CA LEU A 74 -20.73 19.80 -12.56
C LEU A 74 -21.38 20.57 -13.73
N PRO A 75 -22.56 20.16 -14.26
CA PRO A 75 -23.14 20.87 -15.39
C PRO A 75 -23.79 22.19 -14.95
N ASN A 76 -23.48 23.29 -15.63
CA ASN A 76 -24.04 24.61 -15.33
C ASN A 76 -25.46 24.81 -15.89
N SER A 77 -25.83 24.05 -16.93
CA SER A 77 -27.15 24.09 -17.54
C SER A 77 -28.08 23.03 -16.96
N SER A 78 -29.35 23.38 -16.73
CA SER A 78 -30.39 22.43 -16.29
C SER A 78 -30.52 21.24 -17.26
N LYS A 79 -30.51 21.50 -18.59
CA LYS A 79 -30.53 20.45 -19.62
C LYS A 79 -29.28 19.56 -19.59
N GLY A 80 -28.13 20.14 -19.23
CA GLY A 80 -26.87 19.40 -19.07
C GLY A 80 -26.91 18.46 -17.86
N LYS A 81 -27.53 18.90 -16.75
CA LYS A 81 -27.71 18.07 -15.55
C LYS A 81 -28.58 16.85 -15.83
N GLU A 82 -29.69 17.05 -16.55
CA GLU A 82 -30.60 15.96 -16.91
C GLU A 82 -29.93 14.95 -17.86
N ARG A 83 -29.19 15.42 -18.87
CA ARG A 83 -28.42 14.57 -19.78
C ARG A 83 -27.36 13.74 -19.04
N GLU A 84 -26.60 14.36 -18.15
CA GLU A 84 -25.56 13.67 -17.37
C GLU A 84 -26.15 12.71 -16.34
N LEU A 85 -27.27 13.06 -15.71
CA LEU A 85 -28.00 12.14 -14.84
C LEU A 85 -28.45 10.89 -15.59
N ASN A 86 -29.09 11.06 -16.75
CA ASN A 86 -29.53 9.94 -17.58
C ASN A 86 -28.34 9.07 -18.02
N ARG A 87 -27.21 9.69 -18.38
CA ARG A 87 -25.97 8.97 -18.69
C ARG A 87 -25.47 8.14 -17.51
N VAL A 88 -25.43 8.72 -16.30
CA VAL A 88 -25.00 8.03 -15.08
C VAL A 88 -25.97 6.91 -14.70
N TYR A 89 -27.28 7.13 -14.83
CA TYR A 89 -28.30 6.11 -14.60
C TYR A 89 -28.12 4.91 -15.54
N SER A 90 -28.04 5.15 -16.85
CA SER A 90 -27.81 4.10 -17.84
C SER A 90 -26.48 3.37 -17.63
N ALA A 91 -25.44 4.07 -17.16
CA ALA A 91 -24.17 3.47 -16.82
C ALA A 91 -24.27 2.58 -15.56
N LEU A 92 -24.95 3.02 -14.50
CA LEU A 92 -25.15 2.24 -13.28
C LEU A 92 -25.98 0.97 -13.55
N GLU A 93 -27.05 1.09 -14.33
CA GLU A 93 -27.88 -0.06 -14.74
C GLU A 93 -27.11 -1.03 -15.63
N SER A 94 -26.32 -0.51 -16.60
CA SER A 94 -25.42 -1.34 -17.41
C SER A 94 -24.38 -2.10 -16.56
N ASN A 95 -23.99 -1.55 -15.41
CA ASN A 95 -23.07 -2.18 -14.46
C ASN A 95 -23.76 -3.11 -13.43
N GLY A 96 -25.08 -3.33 -13.56
CA GLY A 96 -25.83 -4.26 -12.72
C GLY A 96 -26.23 -3.73 -11.35
N TYR A 97 -26.30 -2.41 -11.17
CA TYR A 97 -26.86 -1.80 -9.96
C TYR A 97 -28.40 -1.88 -10.03
N PRO A 98 -29.10 -2.44 -9.03
CA PRO A 98 -30.56 -2.49 -9.03
C PRO A 98 -31.17 -1.08 -9.02
N SER A 99 -32.19 -0.80 -9.84
CA SER A 99 -32.79 0.53 -9.92
C SER A 99 -33.35 1.01 -8.56
N ASN A 100 -33.83 0.09 -7.72
CA ASN A 100 -34.26 0.38 -6.33
C ASN A 100 -33.11 0.84 -5.44
N PHE A 101 -31.90 0.29 -5.64
CA PHE A 101 -30.71 0.68 -4.90
C PHE A 101 -30.30 2.12 -5.24
N ILE A 102 -30.39 2.49 -6.53
CA ILE A 102 -30.07 3.85 -6.99
C ILE A 102 -31.08 4.87 -6.45
N LYS A 103 -32.37 4.54 -6.48
CA LYS A 103 -33.44 5.37 -5.89
C LYS A 103 -33.25 5.59 -4.38
N ASN A 104 -32.89 4.53 -3.65
CA ASN A 104 -32.62 4.62 -2.22
C ASN A 104 -31.43 5.51 -1.88
N ILE A 105 -30.41 5.58 -2.73
CA ILE A 105 -29.26 6.48 -2.55
C ILE A 105 -29.69 7.95 -2.67
N GLN A 106 -30.57 8.26 -3.63
CA GLN A 106 -31.12 9.62 -3.76
C GLN A 106 -31.95 10.02 -2.55
N ALA A 107 -32.78 9.11 -2.02
CA ALA A 107 -33.65 9.36 -0.88
C ALA A 107 -32.89 9.50 0.47
N ASN A 108 -31.80 8.76 0.68
CA ASN A 108 -31.07 8.76 1.94
C ASN A 108 -30.12 9.96 2.16
N LYS A 109 -30.01 10.86 1.18
CA LYS A 109 -29.14 12.06 1.28
C LYS A 109 -29.59 13.03 2.38
N THR A 110 -30.83 12.91 2.86
CA THR A 110 -31.46 13.83 3.82
C THR A 110 -31.27 13.44 5.29
N ARG A 111 -30.56 12.35 5.61
CA ARG A 111 -30.32 11.91 7.00
C ARG A 111 -28.84 11.92 7.36
N ARG A 112 -28.27 13.12 7.58
CA ARG A 112 -27.07 13.24 8.41
C ARG A 112 -27.53 13.51 9.84
N SER A 113 -27.63 12.47 10.67
CA SER A 113 -27.72 12.67 12.11
C SER A 113 -26.35 13.14 12.62
N THR A 114 -26.32 14.35 13.17
CA THR A 114 -25.25 14.86 14.03
C THR A 114 -25.25 14.04 15.33
N GLY A 115 -24.54 12.91 15.32
CA GLY A 115 -24.39 12.04 16.49
C GLY A 115 -23.11 12.40 17.24
N SER A 116 -23.24 12.60 18.56
CA SER A 116 -22.15 12.83 19.51
C SER A 116 -21.03 11.78 19.40
N GLU A 117 -19.79 12.25 19.36
CA GLU A 117 -18.57 11.43 19.32
C GLU A 117 -18.34 10.71 20.66
N SER A 118 -18.98 9.56 20.85
CA SER A 118 -18.48 8.57 21.82
C SER A 118 -17.40 7.71 21.13
N ARG A 119 -16.30 7.45 21.85
CA ARG A 119 -15.22 6.57 21.37
C ARG A 119 -15.74 5.13 21.26
N LYS A 120 -16.30 4.78 20.11
CA LYS A 120 -16.70 3.40 19.81
C LYS A 120 -15.45 2.57 19.54
N SER A 121 -15.41 1.37 20.12
CA SER A 121 -14.42 0.37 19.75
C SER A 121 -14.59 0.00 18.27
N PHE A 122 -13.50 -0.16 17.53
CA PHE A 122 -13.54 -0.48 16.10
C PHE A 122 -12.81 -1.79 15.82
N ALA A 123 -13.34 -2.56 14.89
CA ALA A 123 -12.73 -3.79 14.39
C ALA A 123 -12.58 -3.70 12.87
N SER A 124 -11.44 -4.17 12.36
CA SER A 124 -11.20 -4.23 10.93
C SER A 124 -11.30 -5.67 10.45
N LEU A 125 -12.22 -5.94 9.52
CA LEU A 125 -12.47 -7.29 9.00
C LEU A 125 -12.36 -7.32 7.48
N PRO A 126 -11.86 -8.41 6.87
CA PRO A 126 -12.00 -8.59 5.44
C PRO A 126 -13.47 -8.77 5.05
N TYR A 127 -13.90 -8.22 3.92
CA TYR A 127 -15.24 -8.48 3.41
C TYR A 127 -15.29 -9.83 2.68
N ILE A 128 -16.01 -10.78 3.28
CA ILE A 128 -16.30 -12.10 2.73
C ILE A 128 -17.83 -12.20 2.69
N LYS A 129 -18.38 -12.27 1.48
CA LYS A 129 -19.83 -12.38 1.25
C LYS A 129 -20.37 -13.62 1.98
N GLY A 130 -21.34 -13.43 2.86
CA GLY A 130 -21.99 -14.47 3.66
C GLY A 130 -21.42 -14.66 5.07
N VAL A 131 -20.20 -14.18 5.34
CA VAL A 131 -19.53 -14.36 6.65
C VAL A 131 -19.40 -13.03 7.38
N THR A 132 -18.96 -11.99 6.69
CA THR A 132 -18.70 -10.69 7.31
C THR A 132 -20.00 -9.99 7.69
N GLU A 133 -21.12 -10.22 6.99
CA GLU A 133 -22.40 -9.58 7.30
C GLU A 133 -23.06 -10.08 8.59
N PRO A 134 -23.19 -11.41 8.85
CA PRO A 134 -23.60 -11.91 10.17
C PRO A 134 -22.68 -11.43 11.29
N LEU A 135 -21.36 -11.48 11.08
CA LEU A 135 -20.38 -11.07 12.09
C LEU A 135 -20.49 -9.58 12.42
N THR A 136 -20.66 -8.74 11.41
CA THR A 136 -20.88 -7.29 11.59
C THR A 136 -22.16 -7.02 12.40
N ARG A 137 -23.22 -7.81 12.19
CA ARG A 137 -24.48 -7.67 12.96
C ARG A 137 -24.28 -8.03 14.43
N VAL A 138 -23.52 -9.07 14.74
CA VAL A 138 -23.20 -9.47 16.12
C VAL A 138 -22.33 -8.42 16.80
N LEU A 139 -21.25 -7.99 16.15
CA LEU A 139 -20.32 -6.99 16.71
C LEU A 139 -21.00 -5.64 16.96
N LYS A 140 -21.97 -5.26 16.11
CA LYS A 140 -22.77 -4.05 16.31
C LYS A 140 -23.63 -4.11 17.57
N LYS A 141 -24.08 -5.29 18.02
CA LYS A 141 -24.81 -5.45 19.30
C LYS A 141 -23.93 -5.16 20.52
N HIS A 142 -22.62 -5.29 20.37
CA HIS A 142 -21.63 -5.01 21.41
C HIS A 142 -20.97 -3.63 21.24
N ASP A 143 -21.61 -2.70 20.51
CA ASP A 143 -21.08 -1.36 20.22
C ASP A 143 -19.71 -1.32 19.50
N ILE A 144 -19.34 -2.41 18.83
CA ILE A 144 -18.12 -2.48 18.02
C ILE A 144 -18.45 -2.09 16.58
N THR A 145 -17.76 -1.06 16.09
CA THR A 145 -17.89 -0.60 14.71
C THR A 145 -16.97 -1.39 13.80
N VAL A 146 -17.55 -2.17 12.89
CA VAL A 146 -16.77 -2.94 11.90
C VAL A 146 -16.50 -2.10 10.65
N VAL A 147 -15.23 -2.06 10.26
CA VAL A 147 -14.75 -1.51 8.99
C VAL A 147 -14.24 -2.64 8.10
N ASN A 148 -14.79 -2.72 6.90
CA ASN A 148 -14.47 -3.76 5.94
C ASN A 148 -13.23 -3.38 5.11
N LYS A 149 -12.28 -4.31 4.99
CA LYS A 149 -11.11 -4.20 4.13
C LYS A 149 -11.17 -5.23 3.00
N PRO A 150 -10.57 -4.94 1.83
CA PRO A 150 -10.36 -5.96 0.80
C PRO A 150 -9.35 -7.00 1.33
N LEU A 151 -9.57 -8.28 1.00
CA LEU A 151 -8.65 -9.38 1.35
C LEU A 151 -7.31 -9.24 0.64
N ILE A 152 -7.36 -8.94 -0.66
CA ILE A 152 -6.17 -8.75 -1.50
C ILE A 152 -6.23 -7.33 -2.05
N THR A 153 -5.17 -6.55 -1.83
CA THR A 153 -5.00 -5.25 -2.50
C THR A 153 -4.30 -5.45 -3.83
N LEU A 154 -4.54 -4.55 -4.80
CA LEU A 154 -3.81 -4.59 -6.09
C LEU A 154 -2.29 -4.61 -5.85
N GLN A 155 -1.80 -3.83 -4.88
CA GLN A 155 -0.39 -3.81 -4.51
C GLN A 155 0.17 -5.19 -4.11
N GLN A 156 -0.64 -6.07 -3.53
CA GLN A 156 -0.21 -7.42 -3.17
C GLN A 156 -0.13 -8.37 -4.38
N GLN A 157 -0.82 -8.06 -5.48
CA GLN A 157 -0.73 -8.84 -6.72
C GLN A 157 0.46 -8.42 -7.58
N PHE A 158 0.95 -7.18 -7.44
CA PHE A 158 2.11 -6.73 -8.18
C PHE A 158 3.40 -6.97 -7.37
N PRO A 159 4.48 -7.43 -8.01
CA PRO A 159 5.78 -7.46 -7.38
C PRO A 159 6.16 -6.05 -6.90
N ALA A 160 6.87 -5.96 -5.78
CA ALA A 160 7.27 -4.68 -5.23
C ALA A 160 8.01 -3.88 -6.32
N PRO A 161 7.52 -2.69 -6.71
CA PRO A 161 8.01 -1.98 -7.91
C PRO A 161 9.46 -1.48 -7.80
N LYS A 162 10.12 -1.73 -6.67
CA LYS A 162 11.49 -1.30 -6.40
C LYS A 162 12.30 -2.49 -5.92
N PHE A 163 13.46 -2.69 -6.54
CA PHE A 163 14.50 -3.59 -6.06
C PHE A 163 14.77 -3.28 -4.58
N ARG A 164 14.68 -4.31 -3.73
CA ARG A 164 15.08 -4.17 -2.33
C ARG A 164 16.59 -4.39 -2.27
N PRO A 165 17.39 -3.38 -1.90
CA PRO A 165 18.82 -3.58 -1.71
C PRO A 165 19.05 -4.63 -0.62
N SER A 166 20.18 -5.34 -0.70
CA SER A 166 20.63 -6.30 0.32
C SER A 166 20.61 -5.64 1.70
N LEU A 167 20.45 -6.43 2.77
CA LEU A 167 20.35 -5.92 4.14
C LEU A 167 21.42 -4.86 4.44
N GLU A 168 22.66 -5.11 4.02
CA GLU A 168 23.79 -4.21 4.26
C GLU A 168 23.79 -2.89 3.46
N SER A 169 23.01 -2.85 2.38
CA SER A 169 22.85 -1.66 1.54
C SER A 169 21.60 -0.86 1.89
N GLN A 170 20.91 -1.22 2.98
CA GLN A 170 19.72 -0.52 3.45
C GLN A 170 20.08 0.67 4.33
N THR A 171 19.27 1.72 4.23
CA THR A 171 19.33 2.94 5.05
C THR A 171 18.35 2.85 6.22
N ASN A 172 18.54 3.72 7.22
CA ASN A 172 17.71 3.79 8.43
C ASN A 172 17.65 2.45 9.17
N VAL A 173 18.81 1.84 9.39
CA VAL A 173 18.91 0.56 10.10
C VAL A 173 19.51 0.75 11.49
N ILE A 174 19.03 -0.07 12.42
CA ILE A 174 19.59 -0.24 13.75
C ILE A 174 20.48 -1.48 13.69
N TYR A 175 21.75 -1.30 14.00
CA TYR A 175 22.77 -2.34 13.85
C TYR A 175 23.51 -2.58 15.16
N LYS A 176 24.02 -3.79 15.30
CA LYS A 176 24.86 -4.28 16.39
C LYS A 176 26.27 -4.58 15.86
N ILE A 177 27.30 -4.14 16.57
CA ILE A 177 28.68 -4.54 16.33
C ILE A 177 29.25 -5.11 17.64
N PRO A 178 29.53 -6.42 17.73
CA PRO A 178 30.13 -7.01 18.92
C PRO A 178 31.62 -6.63 19.05
N CYS A 179 32.11 -6.59 20.29
CA CYS A 179 33.55 -6.59 20.56
C CYS A 179 34.05 -8.04 20.60
N ALA A 180 35.28 -8.30 20.13
CA ALA A 180 35.88 -9.63 20.17
C ALA A 180 36.38 -9.99 21.57
N ASP A 181 36.87 -9.00 22.32
CA ASP A 181 37.56 -9.23 23.60
C ASP A 181 36.64 -9.03 24.83
N CYS A 182 35.45 -8.47 24.64
CA CYS A 182 34.50 -8.30 25.74
C CYS A 182 33.06 -8.59 25.33
N SER A 183 32.22 -8.90 26.31
CA SER A 183 30.80 -9.20 26.14
C SER A 183 29.94 -7.99 25.78
N TRP A 184 30.55 -6.82 25.57
CA TRP A 184 29.84 -5.61 25.19
C TRP A 184 29.62 -5.55 23.67
N CYS A 185 28.52 -4.91 23.28
CA CYS A 185 28.21 -4.66 21.89
C CYS A 185 27.84 -3.20 21.69
N TYR A 186 28.26 -2.65 20.55
CA TYR A 186 27.85 -1.34 20.10
C TYR A 186 26.52 -1.45 19.37
N ILE A 187 25.54 -0.65 19.76
CA ILE A 187 24.25 -0.53 19.06
C ILE A 187 24.13 0.89 18.55
N GLY A 188 23.91 1.05 17.24
CA GLY A 188 23.79 2.34 16.60
C GLY A 188 22.64 2.40 15.59
N GLU A 189 22.13 3.59 15.35
CA GLU A 189 21.16 3.87 14.29
C GLU A 189 21.86 4.69 13.19
N THR A 190 21.76 4.26 11.93
CA THR A 190 22.35 4.99 10.79
C THR A 190 21.31 5.38 9.76
N GLY A 191 21.31 6.66 9.37
CA GLY A 191 20.57 7.14 8.19
C GLY A 191 21.25 6.79 6.86
N ARG A 192 22.56 6.50 6.88
CA ARG A 192 23.33 6.04 5.71
C ARG A 192 23.18 4.52 5.55
N ALA A 193 23.56 4.01 4.38
CA ALA A 193 23.65 2.57 4.16
C ALA A 193 24.60 1.94 5.20
N PHE A 194 24.22 0.77 5.74
CA PHE A 194 25.01 0.08 6.77
C PHE A 194 26.46 -0.15 6.36
N ASN A 195 26.70 -0.58 5.12
CA ASN A 195 28.06 -0.76 4.60
C ASN A 195 28.91 0.51 4.61
N THR A 196 28.32 1.66 4.31
CA THR A 196 29.01 2.94 4.40
C THR A 196 29.35 3.27 5.85
N ARG A 197 28.39 3.07 6.78
CA ARG A 197 28.61 3.31 8.21
C ARG A 197 29.66 2.39 8.81
N LYS A 198 29.65 1.11 8.44
CA LYS A 198 30.64 0.10 8.84
C LYS A 198 32.05 0.53 8.42
N LYS A 199 32.23 1.01 7.18
CA LYS A 199 33.52 1.54 6.69
C LYS A 199 33.95 2.82 7.42
N GLU A 200 33.02 3.70 7.78
CA GLU A 200 33.33 4.89 8.58
C GLU A 200 33.83 4.52 9.97
N HIS A 201 33.18 3.57 10.65
CA HIS A 201 33.63 3.09 11.97
C HIS A 201 35.00 2.42 11.89
N LEU A 202 35.24 1.59 10.87
CA LEU A 202 36.56 0.98 10.66
C LEU A 202 37.65 2.05 10.45
N ARG A 203 37.36 3.10 9.69
CA ARG A 203 38.27 4.24 9.52
C ARG A 203 38.53 4.95 10.84
N ASN A 204 37.47 5.25 11.60
CA ASN A 204 37.58 5.95 12.87
C ASN A 204 38.39 5.18 13.91
N VAL A 205 38.26 3.85 13.93
CA VAL A 205 39.08 2.96 14.76
C VAL A 205 40.55 3.05 14.32
N LYS A 206 40.85 3.02 13.01
CA LYS A 206 42.23 3.16 12.53
C LYS A 206 42.86 4.52 12.86
N THR A 207 42.09 5.60 12.83
CA THR A 207 42.60 6.97 13.04
C THR A 207 42.42 7.49 14.47
N ALA A 208 41.98 6.66 15.41
CA ALA A 208 41.68 7.05 16.80
C ALA A 208 40.81 8.33 16.88
N ALA A 209 39.72 8.37 16.11
CA ALA A 209 38.90 9.58 16.00
C ALA A 209 38.22 9.94 17.34
N LYS A 210 38.52 11.13 17.88
CA LYS A 210 38.08 11.62 19.21
C LYS A 210 36.57 11.76 19.43
N GLY A 211 35.74 11.52 18.41
CA GLY A 211 34.28 11.57 18.47
C GLY A 211 33.57 10.24 18.23
N SER A 212 34.31 9.16 17.94
CA SER A 212 33.70 7.83 17.74
C SER A 212 33.83 7.01 19.01
N ARG A 213 32.69 6.63 19.59
CA ARG A 213 32.64 5.78 20.77
C ARG A 213 33.27 4.40 20.56
N ILE A 214 33.08 3.82 19.37
CA ILE A 214 33.73 2.56 18.99
C ILE A 214 35.24 2.72 18.99
N ALA A 215 35.77 3.80 18.42
CA ALA A 215 37.19 4.09 18.44
C ALA A 215 37.72 4.31 19.87
N ASN A 216 36.99 5.07 20.69
CA ASN A 216 37.35 5.28 22.10
C ASN A 216 37.39 3.98 22.88
N HIS A 217 36.42 3.07 22.68
CA HIS A 217 36.41 1.75 23.33
C HIS A 217 37.64 0.91 22.94
N VAL A 218 37.96 0.84 21.64
CA VAL A 218 39.12 0.11 21.11
C VAL A 218 40.41 0.65 21.70
N TRP A 219 40.64 1.96 21.63
CA TRP A 219 41.91 2.55 22.04
C TRP A 219 42.07 2.68 23.56
N ALA A 220 40.99 2.87 24.31
CA ALA A 220 41.07 2.97 25.78
C ALA A 220 41.24 1.61 26.47
N ASN A 221 40.64 0.55 25.92
CA ASN A 221 40.69 -0.79 26.52
C ASN A 221 41.64 -1.75 25.78
N ASN A 222 42.27 -1.29 24.68
CA ASN A 222 43.11 -2.12 23.80
C ASN A 222 42.37 -3.37 23.28
N HIS A 223 41.12 -3.18 22.85
CA HIS A 223 40.26 -4.26 22.34
C HIS A 223 40.11 -4.22 20.82
N ALA A 224 39.90 -5.38 20.21
CA ALA A 224 39.48 -5.55 18.82
C ALA A 224 37.94 -5.57 18.70
N ILE A 225 37.45 -4.94 17.64
CA ILE A 225 36.03 -4.96 17.27
C ILE A 225 35.82 -5.97 16.17
N ASP A 226 34.83 -6.84 16.36
CA ASP A 226 34.44 -7.83 15.37
C ASP A 226 33.42 -7.22 14.40
N PHE A 227 33.96 -6.71 13.29
CA PHE A 227 33.13 -6.17 12.22
C PHE A 227 32.50 -7.26 11.36
N ASP A 228 32.98 -8.50 11.40
CA ASP A 228 32.46 -9.58 10.55
C ASP A 228 31.15 -10.13 11.11
N ASN A 229 31.02 -10.21 12.45
CA ASN A 229 29.79 -10.53 13.13
C ASN A 229 28.84 -9.33 13.35
N ALA A 230 29.00 -8.27 12.57
CA ALA A 230 28.11 -7.11 12.63
C ALA A 230 26.76 -7.42 11.97
N SER A 231 25.67 -7.22 12.72
CA SER A 231 24.32 -7.63 12.31
C SER A 231 23.32 -6.47 12.37
N ILE A 232 22.34 -6.46 11.47
CA ILE A 232 21.21 -5.53 11.53
C ILE A 232 20.13 -6.14 12.44
N ILE A 233 19.73 -5.40 13.47
CA ILE A 233 18.71 -5.84 14.45
C ILE A 233 17.32 -5.42 13.98
N ASP A 234 17.18 -4.18 13.51
CA ASP A 234 15.86 -3.60 13.20
C ASP A 234 15.99 -2.43 12.21
N LYS A 235 14.86 -1.89 11.74
CA LYS A 235 14.77 -0.68 10.91
C LYS A 235 14.16 0.48 11.66
N GLY A 236 14.89 1.59 11.70
CA GLY A 236 14.43 2.87 12.21
C GLY A 236 13.34 3.49 11.33
N GLY A 237 12.46 4.27 11.96
CA GLY A 237 11.44 5.04 11.24
C GLY A 237 12.03 6.29 10.60
N PHE A 238 11.58 6.65 9.39
CA PHE A 238 12.07 7.84 8.66
C PHE A 238 11.87 9.18 9.40
N ARG A 239 10.98 9.24 10.40
CA ARG A 239 10.54 10.49 11.03
C ARG A 239 11.26 10.85 12.32
N THR A 240 11.81 9.88 13.04
CA THR A 240 12.47 10.11 14.33
C THR A 240 13.59 9.10 14.55
N ARG A 241 14.81 9.59 14.77
CA ARG A 241 15.90 8.74 15.29
C ARG A 241 15.60 8.45 16.76
N LYS A 242 15.63 7.18 17.15
CA LYS A 242 15.37 6.76 18.53
C LYS A 242 16.66 6.63 19.32
N ILE A 243 17.80 6.47 18.64
CA ILE A 243 19.09 6.25 19.27
C ILE A 243 20.05 7.33 18.77
N LEU A 244 20.51 8.18 19.70
CA LEU A 244 21.69 9.01 19.45
C LEU A 244 22.89 8.09 19.32
N GLU A 245 23.74 8.35 18.33
CA GLU A 245 25.05 7.72 18.24
C GLU A 245 25.84 8.18 19.45
N ALA A 246 25.68 7.44 20.55
CA ALA A 246 26.52 7.54 21.70
C ALA A 246 27.94 7.28 21.24
#